data_AF-A0A3S1H1K8-F1
#
_entry.id   AF-A0A3S1H1K8-F1
#
_cell.length_a   1.000
_cell.length_b   1.000
_cell.length_c   1.000
_cell.angle_alpha   90.00
_cell.angle_beta   90.00
_cell.angle_gamma   90.00
#
_symmetry.space_group_name_H-M   'P 1'
#
loop_
_entity.id
_entity.type
_entity.pdbx_description
1 polymer ?
#
loop_
_entity_poly.entity_id
_entity_poly.type
_entity_poly.pdbx_seq_one_letter_code
_entity_poly.pdbx_strand_id
1 'polypeptide(L)'
;MQETSLYEPVKRFLESMDFAVKGEVGGCDVVGVRAGEPPVVVICELKLQFNLELVLQAVDRAAACDEVWLAACMSARGKGREHDRRFRALCRRLGFGLLGVGKKGEV
;
A
#
# COMPACT_ATOMS: atom_id res chain seq x y z
N MET A 1 -14.23 -10.60 -2.91
CA MET A 1 -12.85 -10.39 -2.43
C MET A 1 -12.96 -9.61 -1.14
N GLN A 2 -12.28 -10.03 -0.08
CA GLN A 2 -12.30 -9.32 1.21
C GLN A 2 -11.04 -8.46 1.32
N GLU A 3 -11.07 -7.39 2.10
CA GLU A 3 -9.90 -6.52 2.29
C GLU A 3 -8.68 -7.31 2.79
N THR A 4 -8.90 -8.23 3.72
CA THR A 4 -7.88 -9.16 4.23
C THR A 4 -7.22 -10.03 3.17
N SER A 5 -7.87 -10.26 2.03
CA SER A 5 -7.26 -11.01 0.92
C SER A 5 -6.19 -10.23 0.14
N LEU A 6 -6.07 -8.92 0.37
CA LEU A 6 -4.99 -8.08 -0.15
C LEU A 6 -3.68 -8.22 0.63
N TYR A 7 -3.76 -8.63 1.89
CA TYR A 7 -2.62 -8.73 2.79
C TYR A 7 -1.54 -9.67 2.23
N GLU A 8 -1.92 -10.89 1.87
CA GLU A 8 -0.97 -11.92 1.46
C GLU A 8 -0.19 -11.56 0.17
N PRO A 9 -0.84 -11.06 -0.91
CA PRO A 9 -0.14 -10.51 -2.07
C PRO A 9 0.87 -9.40 -1.72
N VAL A 10 0.43 -8.40 -0.95
CA VAL A 10 1.26 -7.23 -0.60
C VAL A 10 2.43 -7.65 0.29
N LYS A 11 2.18 -8.54 1.26
CA LYS A 11 3.22 -9.13 2.11
C LYS A 11 4.29 -9.80 1.26
N ARG A 12 3.92 -10.69 0.34
CA ARG A 12 4.88 -11.38 -0.53
C ARG A 12 5.67 -10.41 -1.41
N PHE A 13 5.01 -9.38 -1.93
CA PHE A 13 5.67 -8.35 -2.71
C PHE A 13 6.74 -7.63 -1.89
N LEU A 14 6.41 -7.16 -0.69
CA LEU A 14 7.37 -6.52 0.21
C LEU A 14 8.49 -7.47 0.66
N GLU A 15 8.17 -8.72 1.00
CA GLU A 15 9.16 -9.74 1.36
C GLU A 15 10.13 -10.04 0.21
N SER A 16 9.68 -9.95 -1.06
CA SER A 16 10.57 -10.09 -2.21
C SER A 16 11.57 -8.94 -2.41
N MET A 17 11.38 -7.85 -1.66
CA MET A 17 12.29 -6.70 -1.57
C MET A 17 13.06 -6.65 -0.25
N ASP A 18 13.20 -7.80 0.41
CA ASP A 18 13.95 -8.01 1.65
C ASP A 18 13.39 -7.29 2.90
N PHE A 19 12.10 -6.97 2.89
CA PHE A 19 11.42 -6.49 4.09
C PHE A 19 10.96 -7.66 4.97
N ALA A 20 11.16 -7.54 6.28
CA ALA A 20 10.42 -8.33 7.26
C ALA A 20 9.04 -7.70 7.48
N VAL A 21 7.96 -8.44 7.20
CA VAL A 21 6.61 -7.88 7.12
C VAL A 21 5.70 -8.43 8.22
N LYS A 22 4.92 -7.54 8.83
CA LYS A 22 3.83 -7.87 9.77
C LYS A 22 2.56 -7.09 9.42
N GLY A 23 1.41 -7.65 9.80
CA GLY A 23 0.11 -7.00 9.66
C GLY A 23 -0.43 -6.46 10.98
N GLU A 24 -1.42 -5.56 10.90
CA GLU A 24 -2.17 -5.02 12.03
C GLU A 24 -1.29 -4.41 13.14
N VAL A 25 -0.23 -3.68 12.74
CA VAL A 25 0.72 -3.06 13.69
C VAL A 25 0.28 -1.63 13.97
N GLY A 26 -0.15 -1.35 15.21
CA GLY A 26 -0.52 0.01 15.62
C GLY A 26 -1.67 0.62 14.79
N GLY A 27 -2.55 -0.23 14.25
CA GLY A 27 -3.64 0.18 13.37
C GLY A 27 -3.25 0.38 11.90
N CYS A 28 -2.01 0.07 11.50
CA CYS A 28 -1.60 -0.01 10.10
C CYS A 28 -1.89 -1.41 9.56
N ASP A 29 -2.37 -1.51 8.33
CA ASP A 29 -2.66 -2.81 7.72
C ASP A 29 -1.40 -3.67 7.51
N VAL A 30 -0.33 -3.07 6.98
CA VAL A 30 0.95 -3.75 6.71
C VAL A 30 2.12 -2.86 7.11
N VAL A 31 3.11 -3.43 7.80
CA VAL A 31 4.38 -2.77 8.12
C VAL A 31 5.53 -3.67 7.68
N GLY A 32 6.40 -3.14 6.82
CA GLY A 32 7.63 -3.77 6.38
C GLY A 32 8.85 -3.06 6.98
N VAL A 33 9.81 -3.81 7.49
CA VAL A 33 11.10 -3.28 7.96
C VAL A 33 12.24 -3.98 7.23
N ARG A 34 13.09 -3.22 6.55
CA ARG A 34 14.32 -3.73 5.93
C ARG A 34 15.50 -3.31 6.79
N ALA A 35 16.34 -4.29 7.13
CA ALA A 35 17.53 -4.07 7.95
C ALA A 35 18.53 -3.14 7.27
N GLY A 36 19.26 -2.36 8.07
CA GLY A 36 20.21 -1.35 7.64
C GLY A 36 20.55 -0.40 8.80
N GLU A 37 21.39 0.61 8.53
CA GLU A 37 21.74 1.66 9.48
C GLU A 37 21.60 3.05 8.82
N PRO A 38 20.47 3.78 9.02
CA PRO A 38 19.26 3.37 9.75
C PRO A 38 18.44 2.30 8.99
N PRO A 39 17.56 1.55 9.68
CA PRO A 39 16.62 0.65 9.01
C PRO A 39 15.60 1.45 8.19
N VAL A 40 15.06 0.83 7.14
CA VAL A 40 13.99 1.41 6.32
C VAL A 40 12.66 0.83 6.74
N VAL A 41 11.69 1.68 7.03
CA VAL A 41 10.32 1.33 7.42
C VAL A 41 9.35 1.74 6.32
N VAL A 42 8.56 0.78 5.84
CA VAL A 42 7.45 1.00 4.91
C VAL A 42 6.14 0.67 5.61
N ILE A 43 5.16 1.57 5.49
CA ILE A 43 3.77 1.28 5.88
C ILE A 43 2.93 1.17 4.62
N CYS A 44 2.11 0.12 4.54
CA CYS A 44 1.16 -0.05 3.44
C CYS A 44 -0.27 -0.21 3.96
N GLU A 45 -1.16 0.67 3.49
CA GLU A 45 -2.60 0.64 3.78
C GLU A 45 -3.36 -0.04 2.62
N LEU A 46 -4.40 -0.80 2.95
CA LEU A 46 -5.12 -1.67 2.03
C LEU A 46 -6.57 -1.21 1.90
N LYS A 47 -7.08 -1.08 0.67
CA LYS A 47 -8.53 -1.04 0.41
C LYS A 47 -8.90 -1.82 -0.83
N LEU A 48 -10.07 -2.47 -0.83
CA LEU A 48 -10.59 -3.11 -2.05
C LEU A 48 -10.71 -2.15 -3.24
N GLN A 49 -10.96 -0.87 -2.98
CA GLN A 49 -11.05 0.15 -4.00
C GLN A 49 -10.24 1.37 -3.57
N PHE A 50 -9.50 1.92 -4.52
CA PHE A 50 -8.82 3.19 -4.30
C PHE A 50 -9.84 4.30 -4.02
N ASN A 51 -9.73 5.00 -2.89
CA ASN A 51 -10.66 6.05 -2.47
C ASN A 51 -9.94 7.12 -1.65
N LEU A 52 -10.65 8.18 -1.25
CA LEU A 52 -10.05 9.27 -0.48
C LEU A 52 -9.64 8.82 0.92
N GLU A 53 -10.40 7.93 1.55
CA GLU A 53 -10.10 7.39 2.88
C GLU A 53 -8.72 6.72 2.93
N LEU A 54 -8.41 5.87 1.93
CA LEU A 54 -7.11 5.24 1.79
C LEU A 54 -5.97 6.27 1.76
N VAL A 55 -6.18 7.40 1.07
CA VAL A 55 -5.20 8.48 1.02
C VAL A 55 -5.06 9.19 2.36
N LEU A 56 -6.16 9.44 3.08
CA LEU A 56 -6.13 10.08 4.39
C LEU A 56 -5.45 9.19 5.43
N GLN A 57 -5.70 7.88 5.42
CA GLN A 57 -4.97 6.92 6.25
C GLN A 57 -3.46 7.01 5.98
N ALA A 58 -3.03 7.06 4.72
CA ALA A 58 -1.62 7.22 4.39
C ALA A 58 -1.00 8.55 4.88
N VAL A 59 -1.76 9.65 4.85
CA VAL A 59 -1.31 10.92 5.43
C VAL A 59 -1.04 10.77 6.92
N ASP A 60 -1.90 10.06 7.65
CA ASP A 60 -1.70 9.80 9.08
C ASP A 60 -0.48 8.91 9.36
N ARG A 61 -0.07 8.06 8.41
CA ARG A 61 1.11 7.19 8.54
C ARG A 61 2.42 7.85 8.18
N ALA A 62 2.40 8.87 7.33
CA ALA A 62 3.60 9.45 6.71
C ALA A 62 4.67 9.95 7.70
N ALA A 63 4.27 10.36 8.91
CA ALA A 63 5.20 10.81 9.93
C ALA A 63 5.96 9.67 10.65
N ALA A 64 5.52 8.41 10.50
CA ALA A 64 6.00 7.27 11.27
C ALA A 64 6.90 6.31 10.47
N CYS A 65 7.16 6.56 9.18
CA CYS A 65 7.90 5.67 8.30
C CYS A 65 8.63 6.44 7.18
N ASP A 66 9.52 5.75 6.46
CA ASP A 66 10.27 6.33 5.35
C ASP A 66 9.43 6.37 4.06
N GLU A 67 8.58 5.38 3.84
CA GLU A 67 7.67 5.34 2.70
C GLU A 67 6.27 4.85 3.09
N VAL A 68 5.25 5.48 2.50
CA VAL A 68 3.85 5.03 2.61
C VAL A 68 3.34 4.57 1.25
N TRP A 69 2.83 3.34 1.20
CA TRP A 69 2.31 2.73 -0.02
C TRP A 69 0.82 2.43 0.12
N LEU A 70 0.08 2.59 -0.97
CA LEU A 70 -1.36 2.36 -1.02
C LEU A 70 -1.65 1.18 -1.94
N ALA A 71 -2.24 0.11 -1.41
CA ALA A 71 -2.60 -1.04 -2.22
C ALA A 71 -4.11 -1.17 -2.38
N ALA A 72 -4.54 -1.38 -3.62
CA ALA A 72 -5.94 -1.67 -3.93
C ALA A 72 -6.12 -2.69 -5.04
N CYS A 73 -7.29 -3.33 -5.10
CA CYS A 73 -7.61 -4.22 -6.22
C CYS A 73 -7.55 -3.46 -7.54
N MET A 74 -6.89 -4.05 -8.54
CA MET A 74 -7.01 -3.55 -9.90
C MET A 74 -8.45 -3.70 -10.40
N SER A 75 -8.98 -2.62 -11.00
CA SER A 75 -10.25 -2.70 -11.68
C SER A 75 -10.18 -3.71 -12.82
N ALA A 76 -11.07 -4.71 -12.78
CA ALA A 76 -11.22 -5.69 -13.86
C ALA A 76 -11.56 -5.05 -15.23
N ARG A 77 -11.96 -3.77 -15.24
CA ARG A 77 -12.32 -3.01 -16.45
C ARG A 77 -11.33 -1.89 -16.79
N GLY A 78 -10.21 -1.77 -16.06
CA GLY A 78 -9.18 -0.73 -16.30
C GLY A 78 -9.66 0.71 -16.11
N LYS A 79 -10.77 0.92 -15.39
CA LYS A 79 -11.38 2.24 -15.14
C LYS A 79 -11.47 2.58 -13.65
N GLY A 80 -10.72 1.90 -12.80
CA GLY A 80 -10.73 2.19 -11.37
C GLY A 80 -9.97 3.49 -11.06
N ARG A 81 -10.16 3.98 -9.83
CA ARG A 81 -9.57 5.24 -9.35
C ARG A 81 -8.03 5.18 -9.31
N GLU A 82 -7.44 3.99 -9.27
CA GLU A 82 -6.02 3.74 -9.47
C GLU A 82 -5.51 4.19 -10.84
N HIS A 83 -6.39 4.40 -11.83
CA HIS A 83 -6.08 5.00 -13.14
C HIS A 83 -6.53 6.47 -13.29
N ASP A 84 -7.21 7.04 -12.29
CA ASP A 84 -7.60 8.46 -12.31
C ASP A 84 -6.36 9.34 -12.14
N ARG A 85 -6.12 10.23 -13.12
CA ARG A 85 -4.97 11.13 -13.15
C ARG A 85 -4.92 12.05 -11.91
N ARG A 86 -6.08 12.42 -11.35
CA ARG A 86 -6.15 13.30 -10.18
C ARG A 86 -5.64 12.59 -8.92
N PHE A 87 -6.05 11.34 -8.71
CA PHE A 87 -5.56 10.53 -7.59
C PHE A 87 -4.06 10.25 -7.73
N ARG A 88 -3.60 9.87 -8.92
CA ARG A 88 -2.15 9.68 -9.18
C ARG A 88 -1.34 10.95 -8.95
N ALA A 89 -1.85 12.10 -9.39
CA ALA A 89 -1.19 13.38 -9.18
C ALA A 89 -1.15 13.76 -7.68
N LEU A 90 -2.21 13.46 -6.93
CA LEU A 90 -2.26 13.66 -5.49
C LEU A 90 -1.23 12.79 -4.77
N CYS A 91 -1.24 11.47 -4.99
CA CYS A 91 -0.28 10.56 -4.37
C CYS A 91 1.17 10.95 -4.70
N ARG A 92 1.43 11.35 -5.94
CA ARG A 92 2.76 11.85 -6.34
C ARG A 92 3.19 13.11 -5.59
N ARG A 93 2.27 14.05 -5.35
CA ARG A 93 2.57 15.27 -4.57
C ARG A 93 2.80 14.97 -3.10
N LEU A 94 2.15 13.93 -2.57
CA LEU A 94 2.28 13.49 -1.18
C LEU A 94 3.45 12.52 -0.97
N GLY A 95 4.07 12.00 -2.03
CA GLY A 95 5.16 11.03 -1.95
C GLY A 95 4.70 9.58 -1.71
N PHE A 96 3.44 9.24 -2.01
CA PHE A 96 2.90 7.91 -1.76
C PHE A 96 3.08 6.95 -2.94
N GLY A 97 3.54 5.74 -2.64
CA GLY A 97 3.58 4.61 -3.57
C GLY A 97 2.17 4.08 -3.86
N LEU A 98 1.95 3.55 -5.07
CA LEU A 98 0.68 2.95 -5.47
C LEU A 98 0.92 1.52 -5.95
N LEU A 99 0.20 0.57 -5.35
CA LEU A 99 0.21 -0.85 -5.70
C LEU A 99 -1.17 -1.30 -6.20
N GLY A 100 -1.17 -2.06 -7.30
CA GLY A 100 -2.37 -2.66 -7.86
C GLY A 100 -2.36 -4.15 -7.65
N VAL A 101 -3.30 -4.69 -6.88
CA VAL A 101 -3.42 -6.14 -6.65
C VAL A 101 -4.37 -6.75 -7.67
N GLY A 102 -3.84 -7.61 -8.54
CA GLY A 102 -4.61 -8.32 -9.54
C GLY A 102 -5.41 -9.50 -8.98
N LYS A 103 -6.23 -10.14 -9.83
CA LYS A 103 -7.16 -11.20 -9.40
C LYS A 103 -6.47 -12.47 -8.93
N LYS A 104 -5.24 -12.73 -9.39
CA LYS A 104 -4.45 -13.89 -9.01
C LYS A 104 -3.48 -13.56 -7.86
N GLY A 105 -3.54 -12.35 -7.31
CA GLY A 105 -2.64 -11.87 -6.27
C GLY A 105 -1.29 -11.38 -6.79
N GLU A 106 -1.18 -11.09 -8.08
CA GLU A 106 -0.07 -10.33 -8.64
C GLU A 106 -0.11 -8.87 -8.16
N VAL A 107 1.05 -8.28 -7.90
CA VAL A 107 1.23 -6.90 -7.42
C VAL A 107 2.09 -6.13 -8.41
#